data_AF-A0A7G8BNX9-F1
#
_entry.id   AF-A0A7G8BNX9-F1
#
_cell.length_a   1.000
_cell.length_b   1.000
_cell.length_c   1.000
_cell.angle_alpha   90.00
_cell.angle_beta   90.00
_cell.angle_gamma   90.00
#
_symmetry.space_group_name_H-M   'P 1'
#
loop_
_entity.id
_entity.type
_entity.pdbx_description
1 polymer ?
#
loop_
_entity_poly.entity_id
_entity_poly.type
_entity_poly.pdbx_seq_one_letter_code
_entity_poly.pdbx_strand_id
1 'polypeptide(L)'
;MAQQLGQKTFSSPEEASNTLFTALQSNNEQELLDIFGPDNKQIVRSGDETEDSQSRASFVEKYKEMHRLAKEPDGTTTLIIGARNWPTPIPLVNKNNSWYFDTEAGAKEILFRRIGRNEISAIRVCQELTAAEKEYRSSQHDEYASKIFSDEGQHNGLYWKVADGEPQSPIGPLVASAVAEGYAKGQGGPPTPYRGYYFHILTKKGKNAPGGAKSYIVHGKMTEGFAFLAYPAEYRSSGVMTFIVNEDGAVLQKDLGKKTDVLAKTMKKYNPDSSWRKADGQQEETAGEPQSKWQVGTITAVQCRQAADADPSISSCEVSLKVGDTVYVAFYKSPFGRDTVLFATGRDLEVLIGENTIMYNDLLGDSFQVPILSHTIVTAQAGQ
;
A
#
# COMPACT_ATOMS: atom_id res chain seq x y z
N MET A 1 6.81 -3.64 -31.31
CA MET A 1 5.40 -3.29 -31.09
C MET A 1 4.62 -3.67 -32.33
N ALA A 2 3.66 -4.59 -32.20
CA ALA A 2 2.83 -5.03 -33.31
C ALA A 2 1.37 -4.98 -32.88
N GLN A 3 0.55 -4.27 -33.66
CA GLN A 3 -0.89 -4.37 -33.58
C GLN A 3 -1.30 -5.84 -33.71
N GLN A 4 -2.19 -6.30 -32.84
CA GLN A 4 -2.71 -7.66 -32.92
C GLN A 4 -3.74 -7.76 -34.06
N LEU A 5 -3.76 -8.89 -34.77
CA LEU A 5 -4.77 -9.14 -35.79
C LEU A 5 -6.18 -9.09 -35.16
N GLY A 6 -7.07 -8.28 -35.72
CA GLY A 6 -8.43 -8.08 -35.19
C GLY A 6 -8.55 -7.00 -34.11
N GLN A 7 -7.45 -6.35 -33.70
CA GLN A 7 -7.50 -5.18 -32.83
C GLN A 7 -8.05 -3.97 -33.59
N LYS A 8 -9.03 -3.29 -33.01
CA LYS A 8 -9.65 -2.08 -33.53
C LYS A 8 -8.62 -0.96 -33.67
N THR A 9 -8.76 -0.20 -34.75
CA THR A 9 -7.95 0.97 -35.05
C THR A 9 -8.79 2.21 -35.20
N PHE A 10 -8.17 3.36 -35.00
CA PHE A 10 -8.83 4.66 -34.98
C PHE A 10 -8.14 5.63 -35.94
N SER A 11 -8.90 6.62 -36.40
CA SER A 11 -8.40 7.69 -37.27
C SER A 11 -7.58 8.73 -36.49
N SER A 12 -7.83 8.85 -35.19
CA SER A 12 -7.21 9.83 -34.29
C SER A 12 -7.07 9.28 -32.86
N PRO A 13 -6.14 9.82 -32.04
CA PRO A 13 -6.04 9.43 -30.64
C PRO A 13 -7.26 9.90 -29.82
N GLU A 14 -7.94 10.98 -30.23
CA GLU A 14 -9.18 11.46 -29.61
C GLU A 14 -10.33 10.46 -29.81
N GLU A 15 -10.48 9.92 -31.03
CA GLU A 15 -11.47 8.88 -31.31
C GLU A 15 -11.20 7.62 -30.48
N ALA A 16 -9.93 7.21 -30.37
CA ALA A 16 -9.53 6.06 -29.56
C ALA A 16 -9.86 6.27 -28.07
N SER A 17 -9.51 7.44 -27.54
CA SER A 17 -9.78 7.84 -26.15
C SER A 17 -11.27 7.86 -25.83
N ASN A 18 -12.08 8.49 -26.68
CA ASN A 18 -13.53 8.57 -26.48
C ASN A 18 -14.21 7.19 -26.61
N THR A 19 -13.71 6.35 -27.53
CA THR A 19 -14.22 4.97 -27.69
C THR A 19 -13.94 4.15 -26.44
N LEU A 20 -12.72 4.23 -25.89
CA LEU A 20 -12.36 3.59 -24.62
C LEU A 20 -13.25 4.06 -23.46
N PHE A 21 -13.43 5.38 -23.33
CA PHE A 21 -14.29 5.96 -22.31
C PHE A 21 -15.73 5.42 -22.39
N THR A 22 -16.31 5.37 -23.58
CA THR A 22 -17.67 4.90 -23.81
C THR A 22 -17.82 3.40 -23.49
N ALA A 23 -16.84 2.59 -23.89
CA ALA A 23 -16.79 1.16 -23.59
C ALA A 23 -16.74 0.90 -22.08
N LEU A 24 -15.90 1.64 -21.35
CA LEU A 24 -15.79 1.55 -19.89
C LEU A 24 -17.08 2.04 -19.20
N GLN A 25 -17.68 3.14 -19.66
CA GLN A 25 -18.92 3.69 -19.09
C GLN A 25 -20.10 2.73 -19.23
N SER A 26 -20.18 2.01 -20.34
CA SER A 26 -21.25 1.06 -20.62
C SER A 26 -20.96 -0.36 -20.12
N ASN A 27 -19.81 -0.59 -19.47
CA ASN A 27 -19.32 -1.93 -19.13
C ASN A 27 -19.31 -2.90 -20.34
N ASN A 28 -19.05 -2.39 -21.55
CA ASN A 28 -19.08 -3.19 -22.76
C ASN A 28 -17.75 -3.94 -22.95
N GLU A 29 -17.67 -5.12 -22.36
CA GLU A 29 -16.45 -5.94 -22.38
C GLU A 29 -16.05 -6.41 -23.78
N GLN A 30 -17.01 -6.63 -24.67
CA GLN A 30 -16.70 -7.00 -26.05
C GLN A 30 -16.00 -5.85 -26.77
N GLU A 31 -16.49 -4.63 -26.62
CA GLU A 31 -15.85 -3.44 -27.19
C GLU A 31 -14.46 -3.22 -26.58
N LEU A 32 -14.27 -3.47 -25.27
CA LEU A 32 -12.95 -3.41 -24.63
C LEU A 32 -11.97 -4.44 -25.23
N LEU A 33 -12.43 -5.66 -25.53
CA LEU A 33 -11.62 -6.66 -26.22
C LEU A 33 -11.30 -6.27 -27.66
N ASP A 34 -12.24 -5.62 -28.36
CA ASP A 34 -11.99 -5.11 -29.71
C ASP A 34 -10.94 -3.99 -29.67
N ILE A 35 -10.99 -3.08 -28.68
CA ILE A 35 -10.02 -1.99 -28.47
C ILE A 35 -8.62 -2.53 -28.14
N PHE A 36 -8.52 -3.45 -27.18
CA PHE A 36 -7.24 -3.92 -26.66
C PHE A 36 -6.69 -5.16 -27.40
N GLY A 37 -7.49 -5.79 -28.25
CA GLY A 37 -7.15 -7.02 -28.97
C GLY A 37 -7.67 -8.27 -28.25
N PRO A 38 -8.13 -9.29 -29.00
CA PRO A 38 -8.89 -10.42 -28.46
C PRO A 38 -8.11 -11.35 -27.52
N ASP A 39 -6.78 -11.30 -27.54
CA ASP A 39 -5.93 -12.13 -26.65
C ASP A 39 -5.70 -11.47 -25.28
N ASN A 40 -6.15 -10.22 -25.09
CA ASN A 40 -5.82 -9.42 -23.90
C ASN A 40 -6.93 -9.43 -22.83
N LYS A 41 -7.60 -10.57 -22.65
CA LYS A 41 -8.70 -10.73 -21.67
C LYS A 41 -8.31 -10.35 -20.25
N GLN A 42 -7.07 -10.65 -19.86
CA GLN A 42 -6.49 -10.33 -18.54
C GLN A 42 -6.27 -8.83 -18.28
N ILE A 43 -6.39 -7.99 -19.31
CA ILE A 43 -6.38 -6.52 -19.18
C ILE A 43 -7.80 -5.99 -18.96
N VAL A 44 -8.80 -6.69 -19.49
CA VAL A 44 -10.23 -6.33 -19.39
C VAL A 44 -10.87 -6.88 -18.12
N ARG A 45 -10.39 -8.03 -17.63
CA ARG A 45 -10.94 -8.75 -16.47
C ARG A 45 -9.85 -9.17 -15.49
N SER A 46 -10.00 -8.85 -14.21
CA SER A 46 -9.16 -9.36 -13.12
C SER A 46 -9.56 -10.77 -12.69
N GLY A 47 -10.81 -11.16 -12.97
CA GLY A 47 -11.44 -12.37 -12.43
C GLY A 47 -12.40 -12.10 -11.27
N ASP A 48 -12.46 -10.85 -10.80
CA ASP A 48 -13.45 -10.35 -9.84
C ASP A 48 -14.29 -9.25 -10.50
N GLU A 49 -15.57 -9.56 -10.78
CA GLU A 49 -16.49 -8.66 -11.46
C GLU A 49 -16.75 -7.36 -10.65
N THR A 50 -16.66 -7.42 -9.32
CA THR A 50 -16.84 -6.25 -8.46
C THR A 50 -15.65 -5.32 -8.57
N GLU A 51 -14.43 -5.86 -8.49
CA GLU A 51 -13.19 -5.10 -8.70
C GLU A 51 -13.14 -4.49 -10.11
N ASP A 52 -13.52 -5.27 -11.12
CA ASP A 52 -13.58 -4.82 -12.51
C ASP A 52 -14.57 -3.66 -12.67
N SER A 53 -15.79 -3.78 -12.12
CA SER A 53 -16.81 -2.73 -12.16
C SER A 53 -16.36 -1.45 -11.45
N GLN A 54 -15.76 -1.57 -10.26
CA GLN A 54 -15.22 -0.44 -9.50
C GLN A 54 -14.06 0.26 -10.24
N SER A 55 -13.17 -0.53 -10.85
CA SER A 55 -12.05 0.00 -11.64
C SER A 55 -12.53 0.78 -12.85
N ARG A 56 -13.54 0.25 -13.57
CA ARG A 56 -14.16 0.94 -14.71
C ARG A 56 -14.88 2.23 -14.27
N ALA A 57 -15.63 2.18 -13.17
CA ALA A 57 -16.30 3.35 -12.62
C ALA A 57 -15.31 4.46 -12.21
N SER A 58 -14.22 4.10 -11.52
CA SER A 58 -13.17 5.06 -11.12
C SER A 58 -12.48 5.70 -12.33
N PHE A 59 -12.22 4.93 -13.39
CA PHE A 59 -11.70 5.48 -14.64
C PHE A 59 -12.66 6.51 -15.24
N VAL A 60 -13.96 6.15 -15.36
CA VAL A 60 -15.00 7.01 -15.97
C VAL A 60 -15.16 8.31 -15.19
N GLU A 61 -15.12 8.24 -13.86
CA GLU A 61 -15.15 9.41 -12.99
C GLU A 61 -13.95 10.34 -13.27
N LYS A 62 -12.73 9.80 -13.22
CA LYS A 62 -11.51 10.57 -13.50
C LYS A 62 -11.50 11.17 -14.90
N TYR A 63 -11.93 10.41 -15.91
CA TYR A 63 -12.02 10.88 -17.29
C TYR A 63 -12.98 12.07 -17.44
N LYS A 64 -14.12 12.03 -16.73
CA LYS A 64 -15.11 13.12 -16.71
C LYS A 64 -14.62 14.35 -15.94
N GLU A 65 -13.87 14.14 -14.87
CA GLU A 65 -13.26 15.23 -14.10
C GLU A 65 -12.26 16.01 -14.96
N MET A 66 -11.37 15.31 -15.66
CA MET A 66 -10.47 15.87 -16.66
C MET A 66 -9.90 14.76 -17.53
N HIS A 67 -9.68 15.02 -18.82
CA HIS A 67 -8.83 14.18 -19.65
C HIS A 67 -8.06 15.01 -20.68
N ARG A 68 -6.86 14.53 -21.02
CA ARG A 68 -6.04 15.09 -22.09
C ARG A 68 -5.14 14.03 -22.70
N LEU A 69 -4.73 14.24 -23.94
CA LEU A 69 -3.75 13.41 -24.63
C LEU A 69 -2.39 14.12 -24.55
N ALA A 70 -1.37 13.40 -24.10
CA ALA A 70 0.00 13.88 -24.03
C ALA A 70 0.88 13.06 -24.98
N LYS A 71 1.63 13.73 -25.84
CA LYS A 71 2.61 13.08 -26.70
C LYS A 71 3.92 12.91 -25.94
N GLU A 72 4.40 11.68 -25.86
CA GLU A 72 5.63 11.33 -25.15
C GLU A 72 6.86 11.45 -26.07
N PRO A 73 8.07 11.63 -25.50
CA PRO A 73 9.31 11.71 -26.27
C PRO A 73 9.62 10.48 -27.13
N ASP A 74 9.11 9.31 -26.76
CA ASP A 74 9.26 8.06 -27.51
C ASP A 74 8.31 7.94 -28.73
N GLY A 75 7.46 8.96 -28.94
CA GLY A 75 6.52 9.03 -30.05
C GLY A 75 5.15 8.42 -29.76
N THR A 76 4.93 7.86 -28.57
CA THR A 76 3.62 7.39 -28.12
C THR A 76 2.73 8.55 -27.64
N THR A 77 1.43 8.28 -27.49
CA THR A 77 0.47 9.23 -26.92
C THR A 77 -0.18 8.61 -25.69
N THR A 78 0.00 9.24 -24.53
CA THR A 78 -0.60 8.83 -23.25
C THR A 78 -1.92 9.54 -23.02
N LEU A 79 -2.95 8.80 -22.62
CA LEU A 79 -4.18 9.40 -22.09
C LEU A 79 -3.96 9.71 -20.61
N ILE A 80 -4.18 10.96 -20.22
CA ILE A 80 -4.06 11.45 -18.84
C ILE A 80 -5.46 11.83 -18.36
N ILE A 81 -5.85 11.35 -17.17
CA ILE A 81 -7.19 11.55 -16.62
C ILE A 81 -7.19 12.03 -15.16
N GLY A 82 -8.28 12.68 -14.75
CA GLY A 82 -8.53 13.14 -13.38
C GLY A 82 -7.69 14.35 -12.96
N ALA A 83 -8.09 15.01 -11.88
CA ALA A 83 -7.44 16.23 -11.37
C ALA A 83 -5.97 16.01 -10.98
N ARG A 84 -5.58 14.77 -10.70
CA ARG A 84 -4.20 14.38 -10.35
C ARG A 84 -3.32 14.09 -11.57
N ASN A 85 -3.79 14.37 -12.79
CA ASN A 85 -3.07 14.08 -14.04
C ASN A 85 -2.58 12.62 -14.11
N TRP A 86 -3.45 11.65 -13.81
CA TRP A 86 -3.06 10.25 -13.78
C TRP A 86 -2.83 9.72 -15.21
N PRO A 87 -1.60 9.28 -15.58
CA PRO A 87 -1.34 8.68 -16.88
C PRO A 87 -1.87 7.25 -16.91
N THR A 88 -2.79 6.97 -17.84
CA THR A 88 -3.31 5.63 -18.05
C THR A 88 -2.19 4.72 -18.56
N PRO A 89 -2.19 3.43 -18.21
CA PRO A 89 -1.03 2.57 -18.42
C PRO A 89 -0.87 2.07 -19.87
N ILE A 90 -1.89 2.20 -20.72
CA ILE A 90 -1.89 1.66 -22.09
C ILE A 90 -1.76 2.83 -23.07
N PRO A 91 -0.59 3.04 -23.68
CA PRO A 91 -0.38 4.17 -24.58
C PRO A 91 -1.01 3.91 -25.95
N LEU A 92 -1.27 4.99 -26.68
CA LEU A 92 -1.65 4.98 -28.09
C LEU A 92 -0.41 5.12 -28.96
N VAL A 93 -0.38 4.36 -30.05
CA VAL A 93 0.68 4.42 -31.06
C VAL A 93 0.08 4.66 -32.43
N ASN A 94 0.78 5.43 -33.26
CA ASN A 94 0.43 5.63 -34.66
C ASN A 94 1.32 4.75 -35.54
N LYS A 95 0.69 3.92 -36.38
CA LYS A 95 1.39 3.16 -37.43
C LYS A 95 0.61 3.29 -38.73
N ASN A 96 1.28 3.73 -39.80
CA ASN A 96 0.68 3.88 -41.13
C ASN A 96 -0.61 4.74 -41.11
N ASN A 97 -0.61 5.85 -40.36
CA ASN A 97 -1.76 6.75 -40.22
C ASN A 97 -2.99 6.11 -39.57
N SER A 98 -2.76 5.08 -38.74
CA SER A 98 -3.76 4.36 -37.99
C SER A 98 -3.35 4.29 -36.52
N TRP A 99 -4.26 4.65 -35.63
CA TRP A 99 -4.02 4.68 -34.19
C TRP A 99 -4.56 3.41 -33.53
N TYR A 100 -3.80 2.85 -32.59
CA TYR A 100 -4.24 1.72 -31.77
C TYR A 100 -3.56 1.77 -30.40
N PHE A 101 -4.14 1.09 -29.40
CA PHE A 101 -3.54 0.95 -28.08
C PHE A 101 -2.43 -0.10 -28.11
N ASP A 102 -1.23 0.22 -27.62
CA ASP A 102 -0.17 -0.76 -27.43
C ASP A 102 -0.43 -1.56 -26.14
N THR A 103 -1.27 -2.58 -26.26
CA THR A 103 -1.68 -3.42 -25.14
C THR A 103 -0.52 -4.24 -24.58
N GLU A 104 0.49 -4.59 -25.38
CA GLU A 104 1.67 -5.33 -24.90
C GLU A 104 2.51 -4.45 -23.97
N ALA A 105 2.76 -3.20 -24.37
CA ALA A 105 3.41 -2.21 -23.51
C ALA A 105 2.57 -1.94 -22.26
N GLY A 106 1.26 -1.79 -22.42
CA GLY A 106 0.33 -1.53 -21.32
C GLY A 106 0.28 -2.66 -20.29
N ALA A 107 0.30 -3.93 -20.73
CA ALA A 107 0.33 -5.08 -19.83
C ALA A 107 1.60 -5.11 -18.96
N LYS A 108 2.75 -4.77 -19.54
CA LYS A 108 4.02 -4.65 -18.80
C LYS A 108 3.96 -3.51 -17.79
N GLU A 109 3.43 -2.35 -18.17
CA GLU A 109 3.29 -1.21 -17.27
C GLU A 109 2.36 -1.50 -16.08
N ILE A 110 1.21 -2.14 -16.32
CA ILE A 110 0.30 -2.57 -15.25
C ILE A 110 1.01 -3.52 -14.27
N LEU A 111 1.77 -4.48 -14.80
CA LEU A 111 2.58 -5.39 -13.99
C LEU A 111 3.63 -4.63 -13.16
N PHE A 112 4.37 -3.70 -13.76
CA PHE A 112 5.39 -2.91 -13.07
C PHE A 112 4.80 -2.04 -11.96
N ARG A 113 3.66 -1.38 -12.21
CA ARG A 113 2.94 -0.62 -11.18
C ARG A 113 2.49 -1.52 -10.03
N ARG A 114 2.00 -2.73 -10.31
CA ARG A 114 1.63 -3.71 -9.27
C ARG A 114 2.84 -4.12 -8.43
N ILE A 115 3.95 -4.47 -9.06
CA ILE A 115 5.20 -4.82 -8.39
C ILE A 115 5.67 -3.67 -7.49
N GLY A 116 5.72 -2.45 -8.01
CA GLY A 116 6.13 -1.26 -7.26
C GLY A 116 5.25 -1.01 -6.04
N ARG A 117 3.91 -1.08 -6.19
CA ARG A 117 2.98 -0.94 -5.06
C ARG A 117 3.17 -2.03 -3.99
N ASN A 118 3.38 -3.26 -4.41
CA ASN A 118 3.61 -4.38 -3.50
C ASN A 118 4.93 -4.20 -2.74
N GLU A 119 5.99 -3.77 -3.41
CA GLU A 119 7.32 -3.51 -2.82
C GLU A 119 7.30 -2.36 -1.81
N ILE A 120 6.66 -1.24 -2.15
CA ILE A 120 6.44 -0.13 -1.20
C ILE A 120 5.66 -0.62 0.02
N SER A 121 4.62 -1.44 -0.19
CA SER A 121 3.87 -2.03 0.91
C SER A 121 4.72 -2.95 1.78
N ALA A 122 5.61 -3.75 1.18
CA ALA A 122 6.49 -4.65 1.91
C ALA A 122 7.50 -3.89 2.79
N ILE A 123 8.07 -2.80 2.26
CA ILE A 123 8.96 -1.90 3.02
C ILE A 123 8.23 -1.33 4.24
N ARG A 124 7.00 -0.85 4.06
CA ARG A 124 6.20 -0.33 5.17
C ARG A 124 5.86 -1.40 6.20
N VAL A 125 5.45 -2.60 5.77
CA VAL A 125 5.21 -3.70 6.72
C VAL A 125 6.49 -4.07 7.49
N CYS A 126 7.67 -4.02 6.88
CA CYS A 126 8.94 -4.19 7.60
C CYS A 126 9.14 -3.11 8.69
N GLN A 127 8.78 -1.86 8.41
CA GLN A 127 8.84 -0.76 9.38
C GLN A 127 7.82 -0.95 10.51
N GLU A 128 6.57 -1.30 10.20
CA GLU A 128 5.51 -1.58 11.17
C GLU A 128 5.86 -2.77 12.07
N LEU A 129 6.39 -3.86 11.52
CA LEU A 129 6.87 -5.00 12.31
C LEU A 129 8.01 -4.59 13.27
N THR A 130 8.87 -3.68 12.85
CA THR A 130 9.94 -3.14 13.70
C THR A 130 9.37 -2.29 14.84
N ALA A 131 8.35 -1.46 14.56
CA ALA A 131 7.65 -0.68 15.57
C ALA A 131 6.91 -1.57 16.56
N ALA A 132 6.19 -2.58 16.06
CA ALA A 132 5.46 -3.56 16.85
C ALA A 132 6.36 -4.35 17.81
N GLU A 133 7.57 -4.74 17.39
CA GLU A 133 8.55 -5.39 18.29
C GLU A 133 9.06 -4.45 19.39
N LYS A 134 9.23 -3.16 19.09
CA LYS A 134 9.64 -2.16 20.08
C LYS A 134 8.52 -1.90 21.11
N GLU A 135 7.28 -1.82 20.65
CA GLU A 135 6.10 -1.71 21.51
C GLU A 135 5.94 -2.95 22.39
N TYR A 136 6.03 -4.15 21.79
CA TYR A 136 5.98 -5.41 22.51
C TYR A 136 7.03 -5.47 23.62
N ARG A 137 8.29 -5.13 23.31
CA ARG A 137 9.37 -5.08 24.29
C ARG A 137 9.11 -4.13 25.46
N SER A 138 8.54 -2.96 25.17
CA SER A 138 8.24 -1.96 26.20
C SER A 138 7.17 -2.43 27.20
N SER A 139 6.30 -3.36 26.78
CA SER A 139 5.22 -3.91 27.60
C SER A 139 5.53 -5.28 28.22
N GLN A 140 6.52 -6.01 27.70
CA GLN A 140 6.80 -7.41 28.05
C GLN A 140 8.23 -7.62 28.56
N HIS A 141 8.53 -7.17 29.78
CA HIS A 141 9.76 -7.48 30.52
C HIS A 141 11.08 -7.39 29.71
N ASP A 142 11.20 -6.43 28.78
CA ASP A 142 12.36 -6.26 27.90
C ASP A 142 12.61 -7.43 26.92
N GLU A 143 11.57 -8.15 26.51
CA GLU A 143 11.61 -9.26 25.54
C GLU A 143 10.97 -8.88 24.20
N TYR A 144 11.53 -9.37 23.10
CA TYR A 144 10.92 -9.31 21.76
C TYR A 144 10.01 -10.52 21.51
N ALA A 145 9.04 -10.37 20.62
CA ALA A 145 8.06 -11.40 20.30
C ALA A 145 8.65 -12.48 19.39
N SER A 146 8.95 -13.66 19.94
CA SER A 146 9.52 -14.77 19.14
C SER A 146 8.55 -15.40 18.11
N LYS A 147 7.29 -14.94 18.07
CA LYS A 147 6.23 -15.42 17.17
C LYS A 147 5.25 -14.32 16.81
N ILE A 148 4.56 -14.54 15.71
CA ILE A 148 3.57 -13.60 15.17
C ILE A 148 2.22 -13.82 15.84
N PHE A 149 1.70 -15.04 15.82
CA PHE A 149 0.46 -15.37 16.51
C PHE A 149 0.76 -15.72 17.97
N SER A 150 0.04 -15.08 18.88
CA SER A 150 0.03 -15.48 20.28
C SER A 150 -0.63 -16.85 20.45
N ASP A 151 -0.26 -17.55 21.52
CA ASP A 151 -1.03 -18.73 21.95
C ASP A 151 -2.44 -18.30 22.40
N GLU A 152 -3.37 -19.24 22.39
CA GLU A 152 -4.75 -18.99 22.81
C GLU A 152 -4.81 -18.41 24.23
N GLY A 153 -5.44 -17.24 24.37
CA GLY A 153 -5.57 -16.51 25.63
C GLY A 153 -4.27 -15.90 26.16
N GLN A 154 -3.21 -15.82 25.35
CA GLN A 154 -1.93 -15.21 25.72
C GLN A 154 -1.63 -14.00 24.83
N HIS A 155 -0.76 -13.09 25.30
CA HIS A 155 -0.20 -11.97 24.52
C HIS A 155 1.30 -12.17 24.29
N ASN A 156 1.68 -13.36 23.79
CA ASN A 156 3.08 -13.75 23.61
C ASN A 156 3.56 -13.75 22.15
N GLY A 157 2.82 -13.09 21.27
CA GLY A 157 3.18 -12.77 19.89
C GLY A 157 2.72 -11.36 19.51
N LEU A 158 2.98 -10.96 18.26
CA LEU A 158 2.59 -9.64 17.74
C LEU A 158 1.09 -9.51 17.40
N TYR A 159 0.38 -10.63 17.31
CA TYR A 159 -1.06 -10.68 17.00
C TYR A 159 -1.81 -11.68 17.88
N TRP A 160 -2.93 -11.22 18.43
CA TRP A 160 -3.97 -11.99 19.08
C TRP A 160 -5.34 -11.49 18.60
N LYS A 161 -6.35 -12.34 18.68
CA LYS A 161 -7.72 -11.89 18.45
C LYS A 161 -8.16 -11.11 19.69
N VAL A 162 -8.51 -9.85 19.52
CA VAL A 162 -8.94 -8.97 20.60
C VAL A 162 -10.36 -9.36 21.05
N ALA A 163 -10.55 -9.62 22.34
CA ALA A 163 -11.87 -9.68 22.97
C ALA A 163 -12.31 -8.29 23.48
N ASP A 164 -13.61 -8.13 23.77
CA ASP A 164 -14.16 -6.86 24.23
C ASP A 164 -13.43 -6.34 25.48
N GLY A 165 -12.86 -5.13 25.38
CA GLY A 165 -12.13 -4.48 26.47
C GLY A 165 -10.65 -4.85 26.59
N GLU A 166 -10.12 -5.72 25.72
CA GLU A 166 -8.69 -6.05 25.69
C GLU A 166 -7.87 -5.04 24.86
N PRO A 167 -6.57 -4.86 25.19
CA PRO A 167 -5.66 -4.10 24.35
C PRO A 167 -5.57 -4.65 22.92
N GLN A 168 -5.46 -3.75 21.96
CA GLN A 168 -5.26 -4.11 20.56
C GLN A 168 -3.90 -4.79 20.36
N SER A 169 -3.85 -5.72 19.41
CA SER A 169 -2.59 -6.29 18.95
C SER A 169 -1.72 -5.28 18.21
N PRO A 170 -0.39 -5.33 18.36
CA PRO A 170 0.55 -4.49 17.63
C PRO A 170 0.41 -4.56 16.10
N ILE A 171 0.02 -5.72 15.55
CA ILE A 171 -0.25 -5.85 14.11
C ILE A 171 -1.65 -6.41 13.84
N GLY A 172 -2.18 -6.15 12.63
CA GLY A 172 -3.47 -6.67 12.19
C GLY A 172 -3.42 -8.10 11.60
N PRO A 173 -4.59 -8.77 11.48
CA PRO A 173 -4.68 -10.17 11.05
C PRO A 173 -4.12 -10.42 9.65
N LEU A 174 -4.26 -9.48 8.72
CA LEU A 174 -3.79 -9.66 7.34
C LEU A 174 -2.26 -9.71 7.23
N VAL A 175 -1.56 -8.91 8.04
CA VAL A 175 -0.09 -8.95 8.13
C VAL A 175 0.34 -10.23 8.84
N ALA A 176 -0.36 -10.60 9.91
CA ALA A 176 -0.08 -11.83 10.64
C ALA A 176 -0.19 -13.08 9.74
N SER A 177 -1.24 -13.18 8.91
CA SER A 177 -1.45 -14.29 7.96
C SER A 177 -0.39 -14.39 6.86
N ALA A 178 0.35 -13.32 6.59
CA ALA A 178 1.40 -13.29 5.57
C ALA A 178 2.77 -13.73 6.08
N VAL A 179 2.90 -14.01 7.36
CA VAL A 179 4.15 -14.53 7.89
C VAL A 179 4.23 -16.02 7.57
N ALA A 180 5.15 -16.36 6.66
CA ALA A 180 5.32 -17.71 6.18
C ALA A 180 5.98 -18.62 7.25
N GLU A 181 5.63 -19.91 7.19
CA GLU A 181 5.62 -20.85 8.32
C GLU A 181 6.89 -21.05 9.17
N GLY A 182 6.59 -21.47 10.40
CA GLY A 182 7.45 -21.85 11.53
C GLY A 182 6.68 -21.76 12.86
N TYR A 183 5.67 -20.88 12.92
CA TYR A 183 4.92 -20.52 14.13
C TYR A 183 3.39 -20.51 13.97
N ALA A 184 2.86 -20.92 12.80
CA ALA A 184 1.42 -21.01 12.50
C ALA A 184 0.81 -22.38 12.89
N LYS A 185 1.31 -23.03 13.94
CA LYS A 185 0.69 -24.25 14.49
C LYS A 185 -0.61 -23.87 15.22
N GLY A 186 -1.64 -23.48 14.49
CA GLY A 186 -2.92 -23.10 15.08
C GLY A 186 -4.10 -22.93 14.11
N GLN A 187 -3.89 -22.65 12.83
CA GLN A 187 -5.00 -22.33 11.91
C GLN A 187 -4.95 -22.99 10.52
N GLY A 188 -4.40 -24.20 10.42
CA GLY A 188 -4.84 -25.20 9.41
C GLY A 188 -4.80 -24.82 7.93
N GLY A 189 -3.93 -23.90 7.49
CA GLY A 189 -3.77 -23.55 6.07
C GLY A 189 -2.41 -22.93 5.76
N PRO A 190 -1.95 -22.98 4.49
CA PRO A 190 -0.70 -22.34 4.09
C PRO A 190 -0.79 -20.81 4.26
N PRO A 191 0.34 -20.12 4.47
CA PRO A 191 0.36 -18.67 4.63
C PRO A 191 -0.18 -17.97 3.37
N THR A 192 -0.92 -16.88 3.58
CA THR A 192 -1.49 -16.05 2.50
C THR A 192 -0.68 -14.76 2.38
N PRO A 193 -0.06 -14.49 1.22
CA PRO A 193 0.83 -13.33 1.11
C PRO A 193 0.05 -12.02 1.24
N TYR A 194 0.57 -11.08 2.03
CA TYR A 194 0.00 -9.75 2.16
C TYR A 194 0.50 -8.92 0.98
N ARG A 195 -0.42 -8.52 0.11
CA ARG A 195 -0.10 -7.76 -1.11
C ARG A 195 1.07 -8.38 -1.89
N GLY A 196 1.03 -9.70 -2.05
CA GLY A 196 2.02 -10.43 -2.82
C GLY A 196 3.36 -10.68 -2.13
N TYR A 197 3.48 -10.40 -0.83
CA TYR A 197 4.69 -10.64 -0.04
C TYR A 197 4.45 -11.56 1.16
N TYR A 198 5.45 -12.38 1.44
CA TYR A 198 5.57 -13.18 2.66
C TYR A 198 6.60 -12.57 3.61
N PHE A 199 6.41 -12.80 4.90
CA PHE A 199 7.30 -12.31 5.95
C PHE A 199 7.87 -13.46 6.78
N HIS A 200 9.10 -13.32 7.27
CA HIS A 200 9.76 -14.32 8.09
C HIS A 200 10.51 -13.66 9.25
N ILE A 201 10.38 -14.22 10.44
CA ILE A 201 11.21 -13.85 11.59
C ILE A 201 12.57 -14.53 11.45
N LEU A 202 13.65 -13.78 11.63
CA LEU A 202 15.02 -14.25 11.70
C LEU A 202 15.52 -14.14 13.14
N THR A 203 15.84 -15.27 13.76
CA THR A 203 16.15 -15.35 15.20
C THR A 203 17.65 -15.32 15.51
N LYS A 204 18.47 -14.94 14.52
CA LYS A 204 19.94 -14.94 14.62
C LYS A 204 20.54 -13.80 13.81
N LYS A 205 21.69 -13.32 14.25
CA LYS A 205 22.58 -12.41 13.52
C LYS A 205 23.75 -13.18 12.90
N GLY A 206 24.13 -12.82 11.68
CA GLY A 206 25.28 -13.39 10.97
C GLY A 206 26.56 -12.55 11.11
N LYS A 207 27.66 -13.08 10.59
CA LYS A 207 29.01 -12.48 10.73
C LYS A 207 29.20 -11.17 9.98
N ASN A 208 28.39 -10.91 8.95
CA ASN A 208 28.50 -9.70 8.12
C ASN A 208 27.75 -8.51 8.75
N ALA A 209 26.92 -8.75 9.77
CA ALA A 209 26.17 -7.70 10.45
C ALA A 209 27.02 -7.05 11.57
N PRO A 210 26.81 -5.75 11.87
CA PRO A 210 27.47 -5.09 12.99
C PRO A 210 27.29 -5.85 14.31
N GLY A 211 28.38 -6.01 15.08
CA GLY A 211 28.38 -6.77 16.33
C GLY A 211 28.47 -8.30 16.18
N GLY A 212 28.71 -8.81 14.96
CA GLY A 212 29.09 -10.22 14.72
C GLY A 212 27.95 -11.24 14.86
N ALA A 213 28.29 -12.52 14.66
CA ALA A 213 27.30 -13.59 14.70
C ALA A 213 26.83 -13.88 16.13
N LYS A 214 25.52 -13.82 16.39
CA LYS A 214 24.93 -14.20 17.67
C LYS A 214 23.51 -14.75 17.50
N SER A 215 23.02 -15.48 18.51
CA SER A 215 21.59 -15.81 18.62
C SER A 215 20.85 -14.60 19.18
N TYR A 216 19.63 -14.35 18.72
CA TYR A 216 18.73 -13.39 19.37
C TYR A 216 17.98 -13.99 20.56
N ILE A 217 17.96 -15.33 20.64
CA ILE A 217 17.32 -16.07 21.73
C ILE A 217 18.38 -16.46 22.77
N VAL A 218 18.12 -16.08 24.03
CA VAL A 218 18.92 -16.38 25.22
C VAL A 218 17.97 -16.91 26.30
N HIS A 219 18.28 -18.07 26.91
CA HIS A 219 17.41 -18.75 27.88
C HIS A 219 15.95 -18.94 27.42
N GLY A 220 15.74 -19.18 26.12
CA GLY A 220 14.41 -19.37 25.53
C GLY A 220 13.64 -18.08 25.25
N LYS A 221 14.20 -16.91 25.56
CA LYS A 221 13.59 -15.59 25.39
C LYS A 221 14.32 -14.80 24.32
N MET A 222 13.61 -14.03 23.50
CA MET A 222 14.22 -13.23 22.42
C MET A 222 14.61 -11.86 22.95
N THR A 223 15.78 -11.73 23.56
CA THR A 223 16.21 -10.49 24.25
C THR A 223 17.32 -9.73 23.52
N GLU A 224 18.06 -10.43 22.65
CA GLU A 224 19.31 -9.95 22.05
C GLU A 224 19.16 -9.31 20.67
N GLY A 225 17.92 -9.07 20.23
CA GLY A 225 17.58 -8.43 18.97
C GLY A 225 16.44 -9.14 18.23
N PHE A 226 16.15 -8.67 17.02
CA PHE A 226 15.24 -9.33 16.09
C PHE A 226 15.59 -8.95 14.65
N ALA A 227 15.04 -9.70 13.70
CA ALA A 227 15.03 -9.28 12.31
C ALA A 227 13.87 -9.90 11.56
N PHE A 228 13.44 -9.22 10.50
CA PHE A 228 12.45 -9.70 9.56
C PHE A 228 13.02 -9.76 8.15
N LEU A 229 12.54 -10.74 7.39
CA LEU A 229 12.76 -10.87 5.95
C LEU A 229 11.38 -10.77 5.27
N ALA A 230 11.27 -9.98 4.21
CA ALA A 230 10.11 -9.98 3.33
C ALA A 230 10.52 -10.41 1.93
N TYR A 231 9.74 -11.29 1.29
CA TYR A 231 10.05 -11.78 -0.06
C TYR A 231 8.77 -11.96 -0.89
N PRO A 232 8.84 -11.78 -2.22
CA PRO A 232 7.68 -11.91 -3.08
C PRO A 232 7.17 -13.34 -3.11
N ALA A 233 5.86 -13.50 -3.12
CA ALA A 233 5.19 -14.78 -3.35
C ALA A 233 5.55 -15.37 -4.73
N GLU A 234 5.66 -14.52 -5.75
CA GLU A 234 6.05 -14.92 -7.10
C GLU A 234 7.02 -13.90 -7.73
N TYR A 235 8.22 -14.35 -8.06
CA TYR A 235 9.29 -13.52 -8.61
C TYR A 235 8.89 -12.92 -9.97
N ARG A 236 9.02 -11.60 -10.11
CA ARG A 236 8.62 -10.77 -11.27
C ARG A 236 7.12 -10.77 -11.59
N SER A 237 6.29 -11.24 -10.66
CA SER A 237 4.82 -11.19 -10.79
C SER A 237 4.20 -10.43 -9.62
N SER A 238 4.55 -10.82 -8.40
CA SER A 238 4.12 -10.14 -7.18
C SER A 238 5.18 -9.17 -6.65
N GLY A 239 6.45 -9.40 -6.99
CA GLY A 239 7.57 -8.53 -6.65
C GLY A 239 8.91 -9.06 -7.16
N VAL A 240 9.97 -8.26 -7.03
CA VAL A 240 11.34 -8.59 -7.45
C VAL A 240 12.28 -8.60 -6.24
N MET A 241 12.18 -7.59 -5.38
CA MET A 241 13.11 -7.38 -4.28
C MET A 241 12.77 -8.25 -3.07
N THR A 242 13.81 -8.78 -2.42
CA THR A 242 13.72 -9.29 -1.05
C THR A 242 14.18 -8.20 -0.11
N PHE A 243 13.43 -7.97 0.97
CA PHE A 243 13.73 -6.98 1.98
C PHE A 243 14.16 -7.63 3.29
N ILE A 244 15.05 -6.97 4.03
CA ILE A 244 15.47 -7.40 5.36
C ILE A 244 15.63 -6.19 6.29
N VAL A 245 15.21 -6.33 7.54
CA VAL A 245 15.27 -5.27 8.57
C VAL A 245 15.61 -5.90 9.92
N ASN A 246 16.32 -5.17 10.79
CA ASN A 246 16.62 -5.53 12.17
C ASN A 246 16.16 -4.42 13.15
N GLU A 247 16.52 -4.52 14.43
CA GLU A 247 16.15 -3.54 15.47
C GLU A 247 16.47 -2.06 15.13
N ASP A 248 17.48 -1.82 14.29
CA ASP A 248 17.88 -0.48 13.84
C ASP A 248 16.84 0.17 12.91
N GLY A 249 15.92 -0.63 12.33
CA GLY A 249 14.83 -0.17 11.48
C GLY A 249 15.22 0.21 10.05
N ALA A 250 16.49 0.09 9.68
CA ALA A 250 16.93 0.28 8.30
C ALA A 250 16.52 -0.91 7.43
N VAL A 251 15.61 -0.68 6.47
CA VAL A 251 15.20 -1.70 5.49
C VAL A 251 16.25 -1.78 4.39
N LEU A 252 16.80 -2.97 4.18
CA LEU A 252 17.71 -3.28 3.09
C LEU A 252 17.00 -4.15 2.05
N GLN A 253 17.42 -4.06 0.78
CA GLN A 253 16.85 -4.79 -0.34
C GLN A 253 17.92 -5.50 -1.18
N LYS A 254 17.54 -6.63 -1.77
CA LYS A 254 18.34 -7.39 -2.75
C LYS A 254 17.43 -8.23 -3.66
N ASP A 255 17.70 -8.22 -4.96
CA ASP A 255 17.12 -9.20 -5.90
C ASP A 255 17.86 -10.54 -5.75
N LEU A 256 17.16 -11.58 -5.26
CA LEU A 256 17.70 -12.94 -5.13
C LEU A 256 17.46 -13.82 -6.39
N GLY A 257 16.82 -13.26 -7.41
CA GLY A 257 16.53 -13.88 -8.69
C GLY A 257 15.41 -14.91 -8.64
N LYS A 258 15.37 -15.78 -9.65
CA LYS A 258 14.31 -16.80 -9.83
C LYS A 258 14.18 -17.81 -8.69
N LYS A 259 15.15 -17.88 -7.78
CA LYS A 259 15.15 -18.79 -6.62
C LYS A 259 14.81 -18.07 -5.31
N THR A 260 14.23 -16.87 -5.40
CA THR A 260 13.91 -16.04 -4.23
C THR A 260 13.10 -16.80 -3.19
N ASP A 261 12.05 -17.51 -3.61
CA ASP A 261 11.18 -18.27 -2.73
C ASP A 261 11.93 -19.38 -1.96
N VAL A 262 12.79 -20.14 -2.64
CA VAL A 262 13.58 -21.22 -2.04
C VAL A 262 14.63 -20.64 -1.10
N LEU A 263 15.36 -19.61 -1.55
CA LEU A 263 16.43 -18.99 -0.76
C LEU A 263 15.87 -18.32 0.49
N ALA A 264 14.85 -17.49 0.35
CA ALA A 264 14.25 -16.72 1.44
C ALA A 264 13.68 -17.62 2.55
N LYS A 265 12.98 -18.71 2.20
CA LYS A 265 12.43 -19.67 3.19
C LYS A 265 13.50 -20.34 4.06
N THR A 266 14.71 -20.51 3.52
CA THR A 266 15.83 -21.12 4.25
C THR A 266 16.65 -20.12 5.05
N MET A 267 16.45 -18.81 4.86
CA MET A 267 17.15 -17.79 5.63
C MET A 267 16.68 -17.79 7.07
N LYS A 268 17.63 -17.90 8.01
CA LYS A 268 17.38 -17.86 9.46
C LYS A 268 18.22 -16.80 10.18
N LYS A 269 19.02 -16.04 9.43
CA LYS A 269 20.00 -15.10 9.98
C LYS A 269 19.90 -13.76 9.26
N TYR A 270 19.89 -12.67 10.03
CA TYR A 270 20.19 -11.34 9.52
C TYR A 270 21.68 -11.26 9.18
N ASN A 271 22.01 -11.34 7.89
CA ASN A 271 23.40 -11.37 7.42
C ASN A 271 23.56 -10.61 6.08
N PRO A 272 23.17 -9.33 6.01
CA PRO A 272 23.40 -8.54 4.81
C PRO A 272 24.91 -8.43 4.53
N ASP A 273 25.32 -8.76 3.31
CA ASP A 273 26.65 -8.49 2.77
C ASP A 273 26.65 -7.19 1.96
N SER A 274 27.77 -6.84 1.32
CA SER A 274 27.92 -5.61 0.54
C SER A 274 27.02 -5.51 -0.71
N SER A 275 26.31 -6.57 -1.09
CA SER A 275 25.37 -6.53 -2.21
C SER A 275 23.95 -6.12 -1.81
N TRP A 276 23.66 -6.04 -0.51
CA TRP A 276 22.41 -5.45 -0.01
C TRP A 276 22.50 -3.94 -0.04
N ARG A 277 21.42 -3.29 -0.47
CA ARG A 277 21.34 -1.83 -0.53
C ARG A 277 20.21 -1.33 0.34
N LYS A 278 20.27 -0.08 0.79
CA LYS A 278 19.12 0.53 1.48
C LYS A 278 17.92 0.55 0.53
N ALA A 279 16.74 0.23 1.07
CA ALA A 279 15.48 0.45 0.39
C ALA A 279 15.09 1.90 0.65
N ASP A 280 15.28 2.77 -0.34
CA ASP A 280 14.88 4.17 -0.23
C ASP A 280 13.36 4.23 -0.49
N GLY A 281 12.57 4.44 0.57
CA GLY A 281 11.21 4.95 0.42
C GLY A 281 11.32 6.44 0.18
N GLN A 282 11.19 6.89 -1.06
CA GLN A 282 11.12 8.29 -1.51
C GLN A 282 11.79 9.34 -0.60
N GLN A 283 13.03 9.75 -0.93
CA GLN A 283 13.35 11.17 -0.86
C GLN A 283 12.85 11.79 -2.17
N GLU A 284 11.78 12.57 -2.13
CA GLU A 284 11.43 13.43 -3.27
C GLU A 284 12.20 14.74 -3.22
N GLU A 285 12.64 15.12 -4.41
CA GLU A 285 13.43 16.27 -4.78
C GLU A 285 12.72 17.61 -4.49
N THR A 286 13.54 18.57 -4.10
CA THR A 286 13.22 20.00 -4.11
C THR A 286 12.97 20.52 -5.53
N ALA A 287 11.79 21.11 -5.81
CA ALA A 287 11.65 22.19 -6.80
C ALA A 287 10.30 22.94 -6.69
N GLY A 288 10.37 24.16 -6.12
CA GLY A 288 9.66 25.39 -6.52
C GLY A 288 8.18 25.38 -6.92
N GLU A 289 7.31 25.75 -5.97
CA GLU A 289 6.36 26.89 -5.99
C GLU A 289 5.68 26.98 -4.60
N PRO A 290 5.06 28.10 -4.16
CA PRO A 290 4.63 28.30 -2.78
C PRO A 290 3.35 27.50 -2.49
N GLN A 291 3.49 26.19 -2.41
CA GLN A 291 2.45 25.29 -1.96
C GLN A 291 2.32 25.42 -0.44
N SER A 292 1.08 25.42 0.04
CA SER A 292 0.77 25.24 1.46
C SER A 292 1.68 24.14 2.03
N LYS A 293 2.30 24.44 3.18
CA LYS A 293 3.29 23.54 3.76
C LYS A 293 2.57 22.37 4.40
N TRP A 294 3.02 21.14 4.18
CA TRP A 294 2.58 20.00 4.97
C TRP A 294 2.89 20.22 6.45
N GLN A 295 1.93 19.94 7.32
CA GLN A 295 2.01 20.13 8.76
C GLN A 295 1.69 18.83 9.47
N VAL A 296 2.30 18.63 10.65
CA VAL A 296 1.93 17.51 11.53
C VAL A 296 0.61 17.85 12.22
N GLY A 297 -0.38 16.98 12.06
CA GLY A 297 -1.65 17.00 12.78
C GLY A 297 -1.79 15.78 13.68
N THR A 298 -2.12 16.01 14.94
CA THR A 298 -2.37 14.92 15.91
C THR A 298 -3.86 14.66 16.02
N ILE A 299 -4.30 13.42 15.88
CA ILE A 299 -5.70 13.05 16.09
C ILE A 299 -6.01 13.17 17.58
N THR A 300 -6.98 13.99 17.95
CA THR A 300 -7.37 14.20 19.35
C THR A 300 -8.67 13.51 19.73
N ALA A 301 -9.55 13.25 18.76
CA ALA A 301 -10.81 12.53 18.99
C ALA A 301 -11.35 11.91 17.69
N VAL A 302 -12.12 10.83 17.81
CA VAL A 302 -12.80 10.16 16.70
C VAL A 302 -14.20 9.77 17.17
N GLN A 303 -15.22 10.18 16.40
CA GLN A 303 -16.62 9.87 16.68
C GLN A 303 -17.26 9.29 15.42
N CYS A 304 -17.50 7.99 15.42
CA CYS A 304 -18.21 7.31 14.34
C CYS A 304 -19.70 7.25 14.65
N ARG A 305 -20.56 7.57 13.68
CA ARG A 305 -22.02 7.38 13.79
C ARG A 305 -22.44 6.26 12.84
N GLN A 306 -23.15 5.26 13.36
CA GLN A 306 -23.96 4.38 12.53
C GLN A 306 -25.27 5.10 12.19
N ALA A 307 -25.56 5.29 10.90
CA ALA A 307 -26.87 5.76 10.49
C ALA A 307 -27.87 4.59 10.58
N ALA A 308 -29.04 4.84 11.16
CA ALA A 308 -30.06 3.82 11.44
C ALA A 308 -30.61 3.12 10.17
N ASP A 309 -30.36 3.68 8.98
CA ASP A 309 -30.83 3.17 7.69
C ASP A 309 -29.71 3.06 6.62
N ALA A 310 -28.42 3.04 7.01
CA ALA A 310 -27.32 2.86 6.06
C ALA A 310 -26.76 1.43 6.08
N ASP A 311 -26.27 0.99 4.91
CA ASP A 311 -25.56 -0.27 4.70
C ASP A 311 -24.48 -0.49 5.79
N PRO A 312 -24.52 -1.62 6.53
CA PRO A 312 -23.60 -1.90 7.65
C PRO A 312 -22.12 -1.99 7.25
N SER A 313 -21.82 -1.90 5.95
CA SER A 313 -20.46 -1.91 5.41
C SER A 313 -19.80 -0.52 5.29
N ILE A 314 -20.40 0.61 5.73
CA ILE A 314 -19.75 1.94 5.60
C ILE A 314 -19.78 2.73 6.92
N SER A 315 -18.67 2.70 7.68
CA SER A 315 -18.45 3.59 8.83
C SER A 315 -18.16 5.02 8.36
N SER A 316 -18.97 5.99 8.78
CA SER A 316 -18.69 7.43 8.65
C SER A 316 -18.30 8.00 10.01
N CYS A 317 -17.19 8.72 10.07
CA CYS A 317 -16.62 9.23 11.31
C CYS A 317 -16.26 10.71 11.23
N GLU A 318 -16.54 11.44 12.30
CA GLU A 318 -16.00 12.77 12.54
C GLU A 318 -14.64 12.60 13.25
N VAL A 319 -13.57 13.13 12.66
CA VAL A 319 -12.20 13.04 13.19
C VAL A 319 -11.73 14.44 13.58
N SER A 320 -11.35 14.61 14.85
CA SER A 320 -10.74 15.85 15.34
C SER A 320 -9.21 15.77 15.23
N LEU A 321 -8.62 16.74 14.54
CA LEU A 321 -7.19 16.82 14.25
C LEU A 321 -6.64 18.16 14.75
N LYS A 322 -5.66 18.13 15.65
CA LYS A 322 -4.95 19.32 16.12
C LYS A 322 -3.73 19.59 15.25
N VAL A 323 -3.69 20.75 14.59
CA VAL A 323 -2.56 21.22 13.79
C VAL A 323 -2.12 22.58 14.34
N GLY A 324 -0.96 22.64 14.99
CA GLY A 324 -0.54 23.82 15.75
C GLY A 324 -1.52 24.15 16.87
N ASP A 325 -2.06 25.38 16.86
CA ASP A 325 -3.05 25.86 17.83
C ASP A 325 -4.49 25.69 17.38
N THR A 326 -4.74 25.09 16.21
CA THR A 326 -6.10 24.93 15.66
C THR A 326 -6.53 23.46 15.70
N VAL A 327 -7.73 23.20 16.19
CA VAL A 327 -8.38 21.88 16.08
C VAL A 327 -9.38 21.92 14.92
N TYR A 328 -9.20 21.04 13.96
CA TYR A 328 -10.08 20.85 12.82
C TYR A 328 -10.93 19.59 13.04
N VAL A 329 -12.21 19.66 12.72
CA VAL A 329 -13.08 18.47 12.65
C VAL A 329 -13.32 18.15 11.18
N ALA A 330 -12.89 16.97 10.74
CA ALA A 330 -13.05 16.51 9.36
C ALA A 330 -14.05 15.35 9.28
N PHE A 331 -14.83 15.31 8.21
CA PHE A 331 -15.72 14.19 7.93
C PHE A 331 -14.99 13.13 7.12
N TYR A 332 -14.77 11.96 7.71
CA TYR A 332 -14.13 10.82 7.07
C TYR A 332 -15.15 9.74 6.74
N LYS A 333 -15.16 9.29 5.49
CA LYS A 333 -15.93 8.12 5.04
C LYS A 333 -14.94 7.07 4.56
N SER A 334 -14.94 5.90 5.18
CA SER A 334 -14.02 4.83 4.80
C SER A 334 -14.28 4.38 3.35
N PRO A 335 -13.31 4.48 2.43
CA PRO A 335 -13.46 3.99 1.07
C PRO A 335 -13.45 2.44 0.99
N PHE A 336 -13.08 1.75 2.08
CA PHE A 336 -12.90 0.30 2.13
C PHE A 336 -13.89 -0.44 3.04
N GLY A 337 -14.87 0.28 3.59
CA GLY A 337 -16.01 -0.32 4.28
C GLY A 337 -15.72 -1.16 5.53
N ARG A 338 -14.57 -0.97 6.18
CA ARG A 338 -14.25 -1.54 7.50
C ARG A 338 -13.47 -0.54 8.33
N ASP A 339 -13.62 -0.66 9.65
CA ASP A 339 -12.81 -0.01 10.70
C ASP A 339 -11.36 -0.52 10.67
N THR A 340 -10.67 -0.22 9.59
CA THR A 340 -9.28 -0.62 9.38
C THR A 340 -8.38 0.40 10.08
N VAL A 341 -8.21 0.27 11.40
CA VAL A 341 -7.05 0.76 12.20
C VAL A 341 -6.67 2.26 12.02
N LEU A 342 -7.50 3.09 11.38
CA LEU A 342 -6.99 4.34 10.82
C LEU A 342 -6.89 5.52 11.79
N PHE A 343 -7.53 5.48 12.97
CA PHE A 343 -7.57 6.66 13.84
C PHE A 343 -7.52 6.30 15.32
N ALA A 344 -6.35 5.89 15.82
CA ALA A 344 -6.08 5.95 17.25
C ALA A 344 -5.89 7.41 17.67
N THR A 345 -6.56 7.86 18.72
CA THR A 345 -6.28 9.15 19.35
C THR A 345 -4.81 9.18 19.80
N GLY A 346 -4.14 10.32 19.60
CA GLY A 346 -2.71 10.50 19.84
C GLY A 346 -1.81 10.20 18.64
N ARG A 347 -2.36 9.79 17.50
CA ARG A 347 -1.59 9.55 16.27
C ARG A 347 -1.28 10.84 15.51
N ASP A 348 -0.03 11.00 15.10
CA ASP A 348 0.42 12.07 14.21
C ASP A 348 0.25 11.69 12.73
N LEU A 349 -0.19 12.65 11.93
CA LEU A 349 -0.40 12.55 10.48
C LEU A 349 0.21 13.78 9.80
N GLU A 350 0.85 13.58 8.65
CA GLU A 350 1.15 14.70 7.77
C GLU A 350 -0.12 15.11 7.02
N VAL A 351 -0.49 16.38 7.16
CA VAL A 351 -1.67 16.94 6.54
C VAL A 351 -1.38 18.24 5.82
N LEU A 352 -2.11 18.49 4.75
CA LEU A 352 -2.17 19.75 4.04
C LEU A 352 -3.53 20.39 4.30
N ILE A 353 -3.54 21.54 4.97
CA ILE A 353 -4.77 22.29 5.24
C ILE A 353 -5.06 23.22 4.06
N GLY A 354 -6.15 22.95 3.35
CA GLY A 354 -6.75 23.86 2.36
C GLY A 354 -7.88 24.70 2.97
N GLU A 355 -8.55 25.53 2.17
CA GLU A 355 -9.61 26.44 2.65
C GLU A 355 -10.79 25.69 3.32
N ASN A 356 -11.27 24.62 2.69
CA ASN A 356 -12.44 23.85 3.16
C ASN A 356 -12.17 22.35 3.30
N THR A 357 -10.91 21.92 3.16
CA THR A 357 -10.55 20.50 3.10
C THR A 357 -9.20 20.24 3.76
N ILE A 358 -9.02 19.04 4.27
CA ILE A 358 -7.73 18.51 4.71
C ILE A 358 -7.33 17.41 3.74
N MET A 359 -6.13 17.52 3.17
CA MET A 359 -5.53 16.41 2.45
C MET A 359 -4.56 15.69 3.39
N TYR A 360 -4.64 14.36 3.43
CA TYR A 360 -3.71 13.53 4.19
C TYR A 360 -3.28 12.35 3.33
N ASN A 361 -2.08 11.84 3.57
CA ASN A 361 -1.63 10.60 2.96
C ASN A 361 -2.05 9.44 3.86
N ASP A 362 -2.69 8.43 3.29
CA ASP A 362 -2.91 7.20 4.04
C ASP A 362 -1.59 6.45 4.27
N LEU A 363 -1.67 5.33 5.00
CA LEU A 363 -0.56 4.40 5.21
C LEU A 363 0.01 3.83 3.90
N LEU A 364 -0.67 4.03 2.77
CA LEU A 364 -0.33 3.58 1.43
C LEU A 364 0.29 4.69 0.57
N GLY A 365 0.36 5.93 1.07
CA GLY A 365 0.91 7.09 0.35
C GLY A 365 -0.07 7.63 -0.70
N ASP A 366 -1.27 7.08 -0.74
CA ASP A 366 -2.37 7.62 -1.52
C ASP A 366 -2.90 8.83 -0.74
N SER A 367 -2.90 10.01 -1.37
CA SER A 367 -3.50 11.17 -0.71
C SER A 367 -5.00 11.18 -0.87
N PHE A 368 -5.68 11.40 0.25
CA PHE A 368 -7.12 11.53 0.36
C PHE A 368 -7.46 12.94 0.82
N GLN A 369 -8.56 13.48 0.29
CA GLN A 369 -9.08 14.78 0.69
C GLN A 369 -10.38 14.58 1.46
N VAL A 370 -10.46 15.18 2.65
CA VAL A 370 -11.65 15.15 3.51
C VAL A 370 -12.15 16.56 3.75
N PRO A 371 -13.48 16.80 3.75
CA PRO A 371 -14.04 18.12 4.02
C PRO A 371 -13.84 18.50 5.49
N ILE A 372 -13.50 19.77 5.72
CA ILE A 372 -13.49 20.38 7.05
C ILE A 372 -14.95 20.72 7.40
N LEU A 373 -15.44 20.15 8.50
CA LEU A 373 -16.75 20.47 9.06
C LEU A 373 -16.70 21.72 9.93
N SER A 374 -15.62 21.88 10.71
CA SER A 374 -15.38 23.04 11.56
C SER A 374 -13.91 23.16 11.92
N HIS A 375 -13.51 24.35 12.37
CA HIS A 375 -12.19 24.58 12.96
C HIS A 375 -12.31 25.56 14.13
N THR A 376 -11.51 25.34 15.18
CA THR A 376 -11.48 26.17 16.37
C THR A 376 -10.03 26.45 16.75
N ILE A 377 -9.69 27.73 16.94
CA ILE A 377 -8.39 28.13 17.46
C ILE A 377 -8.41 27.97 18.98
N VAL A 378 -7.49 27.17 19.51
CA VAL A 378 -7.30 26.93 20.93
C VAL A 378 -6.35 27.99 21.47
N THR A 379 -6.90 29.13 21.88
CA THR A 379 -6.14 30.10 22.68
C THR A 379 -5.84 29.50 24.05
N ALA A 380 -4.55 29.42 24.40
CA ALA A 380 -4.14 29.08 25.76
C ALA A 380 -4.86 30.00 26.75
N GLN A 381 -5.68 29.42 27.64
CA GLN A 381 -6.17 30.15 28.79
C GLN A 381 -4.96 30.50 29.64
N ALA A 382 -4.63 31.79 29.69
CA ALA A 382 -3.77 32.33 30.72
C ALA A 382 -4.36 31.94 32.07
N GLY A 383 -3.58 31.21 32.87
CA GLY A 383 -4.02 30.72 34.16
C GLY A 383 -4.51 31.84 35.07
N GLN A 384 -5.55 31.51 35.84
CA GLN A 384 -5.80 32.06 37.16
C GLN A 384 -5.94 30.92 38.14
#